data_AF-A0A7R9M800-F1
#
_entry.id   AF-A0A7R9M800-F1
#
_cell.length_a   1.000
_cell.length_b   1.000
_cell.length_c   1.000
_cell.angle_alpha   90.00
_cell.angle_beta   90.00
_cell.angle_gamma   90.00
#
_symmetry.space_group_name_H-M   'P 1'
#
loop_
_entity.id
_entity.type
_entity.pdbx_description
1 polymer ?
#
loop_
_entity_poly.entity_id
_entity_poly.type
_entity_poly.pdbx_seq_one_letter_code
_entity_poly.pdbx_strand_id
1 'polypeptide(L)'
;MTIRQLKLNANLKHIDLTEGQQFKPEFFKSFAYRSLLSNNGLVIWESRAIIQYLCNHYTTDSGLYPICAKKRAFVDFYINIDFGLGTTIDKFLFCKFEKCVDTPPDEMTKFKEVLQVLDQLIGDKAYLTGNELTIADRSLLATTVYIKWCEIIDFNDFPNLQRWDSWLMSELPYYKEINDIPREN
;
A
#
# COMPACT_ATOMS: atom_id res chain seq x y z
N MET A 1 7.86 -0.41 -5.27
CA MET A 1 8.74 0.37 -4.35
C MET A 1 9.73 -0.48 -3.54
N THR A 2 9.28 -1.48 -2.75
CA THR A 2 10.19 -2.27 -1.87
C THR A 2 11.31 -3.00 -2.61
N ILE A 3 11.02 -3.65 -3.74
CA ILE A 3 12.03 -4.30 -4.60
C ILE A 3 13.16 -3.33 -4.97
N ARG A 4 12.82 -2.10 -5.39
CA ARG A 4 13.80 -1.07 -5.78
C ARG A 4 14.67 -0.61 -4.61
N GLN A 5 14.08 -0.39 -3.43
CA GLN A 5 14.84 -0.03 -2.24
C GLN A 5 15.84 -1.10 -1.84
N LEU A 6 15.41 -2.36 -1.88
CA LEU A 6 16.24 -3.51 -1.56
C LEU A 6 17.24 -3.83 -2.69
N LYS A 7 17.23 -3.06 -3.78
CA LYS A 7 18.07 -3.26 -4.97
C LYS A 7 18.00 -4.70 -5.50
N LEU A 8 16.82 -5.31 -5.39
CA LEU A 8 16.58 -6.67 -5.86
C LEU A 8 16.35 -6.67 -7.36
N ASN A 9 16.92 -7.65 -8.04
CA ASN A 9 16.59 -7.93 -9.42
C ASN A 9 15.29 -8.76 -9.45
N ALA A 10 14.25 -8.21 -10.07
CA ALA A 10 12.95 -8.87 -10.17
C ALA A 10 12.46 -8.85 -11.62
N ASN A 11 11.92 -9.98 -12.07
CA ASN A 11 11.22 -10.08 -13.34
C ASN A 11 9.78 -9.60 -13.15
N LEU A 12 9.51 -8.34 -13.47
CA LEU A 12 8.16 -7.76 -13.38
C LEU A 12 7.33 -8.21 -14.57
N LYS A 13 6.21 -8.89 -14.29
CA LYS A 13 5.23 -9.30 -15.30
C LYS A 13 3.97 -8.47 -15.13
N HIS A 14 3.60 -7.72 -16.15
CA HIS A 14 2.32 -7.04 -16.20
C HIS A 14 1.19 -8.07 -16.36
N ILE A 15 0.13 -7.91 -15.57
CA ILE A 15 -1.10 -8.71 -15.65
C ILE A 15 -2.23 -7.70 -15.83
N ASP A 16 -2.88 -7.74 -16.99
CA ASP A 16 -4.01 -6.85 -17.28
C ASP A 16 -5.26 -7.34 -16.54
N LEU A 17 -5.71 -6.54 -15.57
CA LEU A 17 -6.88 -6.86 -14.75
C LEU A 17 -8.21 -6.60 -15.48
N THR A 18 -8.20 -5.71 -16.49
CA THR A 18 -9.38 -5.33 -17.29
C THR A 18 -9.73 -6.43 -18.29
N GLU A 19 -8.72 -7.12 -18.83
CA GLU A 19 -8.89 -8.30 -19.68
C GLU A 19 -9.10 -9.60 -18.88
N GLY A 20 -9.08 -9.53 -17.55
CA GLY A 20 -9.26 -10.71 -16.70
C GLY A 20 -8.07 -11.68 -16.73
N GLN A 21 -6.86 -11.23 -17.09
CA GLN A 21 -5.69 -12.10 -17.22
C GLN A 21 -5.31 -12.82 -15.91
N GLN A 22 -5.69 -12.26 -14.76
CA GLN A 22 -5.56 -12.85 -13.43
C GLN A 22 -6.33 -14.17 -13.26
N PHE A 23 -7.33 -14.45 -14.11
CA PHE A 23 -8.13 -15.69 -14.05
C PHE A 23 -7.57 -16.80 -14.93
N LYS A 24 -6.47 -16.58 -15.65
CA LYS A 24 -5.85 -17.60 -16.50
C LYS A 24 -5.31 -18.77 -15.64
N PRO A 25 -5.32 -20.02 -16.15
CA PRO A 25 -4.98 -21.22 -15.37
C PRO A 25 -3.56 -21.26 -14.79
N GLU A 26 -2.63 -20.51 -15.36
CA GLU A 26 -1.26 -20.35 -14.85
C GLU A 26 -1.17 -19.54 -13.55
N PHE A 27 -2.24 -18.82 -13.19
CA PHE A 27 -2.39 -18.12 -11.93
C PHE A 27 -3.32 -18.90 -10.99
N PHE A 28 -3.29 -18.57 -9.69
CA PHE A 28 -4.17 -19.20 -8.71
C PHE A 28 -5.63 -18.93 -9.09
N LYS A 29 -6.33 -19.99 -9.52
CA LYS A 29 -7.66 -20.01 -10.16
C LYS A 29 -8.84 -19.37 -9.39
N SER A 30 -8.63 -18.70 -8.26
CA SER A 30 -9.77 -18.34 -7.41
C SER A 30 -9.78 -16.94 -6.80
N PHE A 31 -8.81 -16.05 -7.07
CA PHE A 31 -8.81 -14.74 -6.41
C PHE A 31 -8.19 -13.60 -7.23
N ALA A 32 -8.86 -12.44 -7.16
CA ALA A 32 -8.48 -11.19 -7.80
C ALA A 32 -7.35 -10.46 -7.03
N TYR A 33 -6.15 -11.04 -6.98
CA TYR A 33 -5.02 -10.37 -6.34
C TYR A 33 -4.40 -9.33 -7.26
N ARG A 34 -4.12 -8.14 -6.69
CA ARG A 34 -3.38 -7.06 -7.38
C ARG A 34 -1.86 -7.31 -7.43
N SER A 35 -1.34 -8.31 -6.73
CA SER A 35 0.10 -8.60 -6.67
C SER A 35 0.37 -10.07 -6.31
N LEU A 36 1.32 -10.69 -7.00
CA LEU A 36 1.78 -12.05 -6.77
C LEU A 36 3.31 -12.10 -6.84
N LEU A 37 3.92 -12.81 -5.90
CA LEU A 37 5.36 -13.10 -5.89
C LEU A 37 5.57 -14.60 -6.15
N SER A 38 6.47 -14.92 -7.07
CA SER A 38 7.04 -16.25 -7.22
C SER A 38 8.55 -16.16 -7.01
N ASN A 39 9.05 -16.88 -6.01
CA ASN A 39 10.47 -16.89 -5.65
C ASN A 39 10.92 -18.30 -5.21
N ASN A 40 11.68 -18.99 -6.05
CA ASN A 40 12.31 -20.29 -5.73
C ASN A 40 11.36 -21.32 -5.09
N GLY A 41 10.16 -21.49 -5.65
CA GLY A 41 9.15 -22.44 -5.14
C GLY A 41 8.20 -21.86 -4.09
N LEU A 42 8.48 -20.67 -3.54
CA LEU A 42 7.50 -19.90 -2.77
C LEU A 42 6.60 -19.11 -3.74
N VAL A 43 5.29 -19.35 -3.69
CA VAL A 43 4.31 -18.52 -4.39
C VAL A 43 3.33 -17.96 -3.37
N ILE A 44 3.32 -16.64 -3.22
CA ILE A 44 2.46 -15.92 -2.29
C ILE A 44 1.84 -14.70 -2.96
N TRP A 45 0.70 -14.31 -2.43
CA TRP A 45 -0.02 -13.08 -2.76
C TRP A 45 -0.18 -12.26 -1.48
N GLU A 46 -0.85 -11.10 -1.56
CA GLU A 46 -0.87 -10.02 -0.57
C GLU A 46 0.40 -9.16 -0.58
N SER A 47 0.26 -7.90 -1.02
CA SER A 47 1.37 -6.95 -1.12
C SER A 47 2.11 -6.77 0.21
N ARG A 48 1.37 -6.74 1.33
CA ARG A 48 1.90 -6.58 2.70
C ARG A 48 2.74 -7.79 3.13
N ALA A 49 2.24 -9.01 2.91
CA ALA A 49 2.98 -10.23 3.19
C ALA A 49 4.23 -10.35 2.30
N ILE A 50 4.10 -9.97 1.01
CA ILE A 50 5.22 -9.93 0.07
C ILE A 50 6.32 -8.98 0.56
N ILE A 51 6.01 -7.73 0.93
CA ILE A 51 7.05 -6.78 1.37
C ILE A 51 7.69 -7.18 2.71
N GLN A 52 6.93 -7.80 3.63
CA GLN A 52 7.45 -8.38 4.86
C GLN A 52 8.42 -9.53 4.56
N TYR A 53 8.04 -10.45 3.66
CA TYR A 53 8.89 -11.55 3.21
C TYR A 53 10.16 -11.04 2.54
N LEU A 54 10.07 -10.10 1.61
CA LEU A 54 11.24 -9.56 0.90
C LEU A 54 12.24 -8.95 1.89
N CYS A 55 11.77 -8.20 2.89
CA CYS A 55 12.66 -7.64 3.91
C CYS A 55 13.28 -8.74 4.78
N ASN A 56 12.49 -9.68 5.29
CA ASN A 56 12.99 -10.75 6.15
C ASN A 56 13.96 -11.71 5.42
N HIS A 57 13.75 -11.96 4.13
CA HIS A 57 14.51 -12.94 3.36
C HIS A 57 15.79 -12.36 2.77
N TYR A 58 15.74 -11.13 2.25
CA TYR A 58 16.88 -10.52 1.55
C TYR A 58 17.68 -9.54 2.41
N THR A 59 17.20 -9.21 3.61
CA THR A 59 17.92 -8.31 4.53
C THR A 59 17.86 -8.82 5.96
N THR A 60 18.98 -8.81 6.65
CA THR A 60 19.06 -9.21 8.06
C THR A 60 18.71 -8.06 9.00
N ASP A 61 18.99 -6.81 8.62
CA ASP A 61 18.55 -5.61 9.35
C ASP A 61 18.58 -4.37 8.44
N SER A 62 17.65 -4.29 7.48
CA SER A 62 17.57 -3.11 6.60
C SER A 62 17.05 -1.85 7.31
N GLY A 63 16.70 -1.93 8.59
CA GLY A 63 15.88 -0.91 9.27
C GLY A 63 14.42 -0.86 8.79
N LEU A 64 14.15 -1.28 7.54
CA LEU A 64 12.82 -1.21 6.91
C LEU A 64 11.78 -2.09 7.61
N TYR A 65 12.22 -3.24 8.14
CA TYR A 65 11.39 -4.16 8.92
C TYR A 65 12.22 -4.72 10.08
N PRO A 66 12.29 -4.00 11.22
CA PRO A 66 13.28 -4.24 12.27
C PRO A 66 13.00 -5.53 13.04
N ILE A 67 14.04 -6.29 13.43
CA ILE A 67 13.85 -7.56 14.20
C ILE A 67 13.35 -7.30 15.63
N CYS A 68 13.73 -6.15 16.21
CA CYS A 68 13.28 -5.76 17.55
C CYS A 68 11.75 -5.77 17.66
N ALA A 69 11.20 -6.64 18.50
CA ALA A 69 9.75 -6.82 18.63
C ALA A 69 9.00 -5.51 18.92
N LYS A 70 9.57 -4.63 19.75
CA LYS A 70 8.97 -3.32 20.08
C LYS A 70 8.91 -2.39 18.86
N LYS A 71 9.99 -2.30 18.07
CA LYS A 71 10.00 -1.50 16.85
C LYS A 71 9.08 -2.12 15.79
N ARG A 72 9.11 -3.44 15.65
CA ARG A 72 8.29 -4.19 14.69
C ARG A 72 6.80 -4.03 14.96
N ALA A 73 6.38 -4.03 16.23
CA ALA A 73 4.99 -3.82 16.61
C ALA A 73 4.40 -2.52 16.04
N PHE A 74 5.19 -1.43 15.97
CA PHE A 74 4.73 -0.20 15.33
C PHE A 74 4.64 -0.32 13.80
N VAL A 75 5.58 -1.00 13.16
CA VAL A 75 5.51 -1.26 11.70
C VAL A 75 4.26 -2.09 11.37
N ASP A 76 4.04 -3.18 12.11
CA ASP A 76 2.89 -4.05 11.91
C ASP A 76 1.56 -3.34 12.24
N PHE A 77 1.54 -2.48 13.27
CA PHE A 77 0.38 -1.65 13.60
C PHE A 77 -0.08 -0.83 12.39
N TYR A 78 0.83 -0.10 11.73
CA TYR A 78 0.49 0.68 10.54
C TYR A 78 0.18 -0.19 9.31
N ILE A 79 0.84 -1.33 9.13
CA ILE A 79 0.50 -2.30 8.07
C ILE A 79 -0.95 -2.79 8.22
N ASN A 80 -1.40 -3.02 9.46
CA ASN A 80 -2.78 -3.45 9.73
C ASN A 80 -3.79 -2.32 9.55
N ILE A 81 -3.46 -1.08 9.90
CA ILE A 81 -4.28 0.10 9.54
C ILE A 81 -4.43 0.20 8.02
N ASP A 82 -3.31 0.11 7.31
CA ASP A 82 -3.26 0.16 5.86
C ASP A 82 -4.08 -0.98 5.21
N PHE A 83 -4.04 -2.20 5.78
CA PHE A 83 -4.91 -3.30 5.35
C PHE A 83 -6.39 -2.95 5.51
N GLY A 84 -6.79 -2.43 6.68
CA GLY A 84 -8.17 -1.98 6.92
C GLY A 84 -8.63 -0.92 5.92
N LEU A 85 -7.81 0.12 5.70
CA LEU A 85 -8.08 1.15 4.69
C LEU A 85 -8.25 0.55 3.29
N GLY A 86 -7.37 -0.37 2.89
CA GLY A 86 -7.47 -1.07 1.61
C GLY A 86 -8.79 -1.82 1.43
N THR A 87 -9.24 -2.55 2.47
CA THR A 87 -10.53 -3.26 2.41
C THR A 87 -11.73 -2.32 2.25
N THR A 88 -11.72 -1.17 2.93
CA THR A 88 -12.77 -0.16 2.80
C THR A 88 -12.76 0.50 1.43
N ILE A 89 -11.57 0.80 0.88
CA ILE A 89 -11.41 1.32 -0.48
C ILE A 89 -11.98 0.34 -1.50
N ASP A 90 -11.67 -0.95 -1.37
CA ASP A 90 -12.17 -1.98 -2.30
C ASP A 90 -13.70 -2.05 -2.29
N LYS A 91 -14.33 -1.92 -1.11
CA LYS A 91 -15.79 -1.79 -1.01
C LYS A 91 -16.33 -0.54 -1.72
N PHE A 92 -15.70 0.63 -1.53
CA PHE A 92 -16.13 1.86 -2.18
C PHE A 92 -16.05 1.75 -3.71
N LEU A 93 -14.97 1.18 -4.21
CA LEU A 93 -14.78 0.97 -5.65
C LEU A 93 -15.77 -0.06 -6.20
N PHE A 94 -15.98 -1.16 -5.49
CA PHE A 94 -16.98 -2.15 -5.87
C PHE A 94 -18.38 -1.52 -6.01
N CYS A 95 -18.81 -0.72 -5.02
CA CYS A 95 -20.08 0.02 -5.11
C CYS A 95 -20.12 0.98 -6.30
N LYS A 96 -19.04 1.73 -6.55
CA LYS A 96 -18.91 2.69 -7.66
C LYS A 96 -19.00 2.01 -9.03
N PHE A 97 -18.40 0.84 -9.21
CA PHE A 97 -18.35 0.13 -10.49
C PHE A 97 -19.58 -0.76 -10.75
N GLU A 98 -20.15 -1.41 -9.73
CA GLU A 98 -21.31 -2.30 -9.91
C GLU A 98 -22.67 -1.58 -9.84
N LYS A 99 -22.69 -0.23 -9.73
CA LYS A 99 -23.92 0.56 -9.54
C LYS A 99 -24.76 0.08 -8.35
N CYS A 100 -24.12 -0.41 -7.30
CA CYS A 100 -24.82 -0.56 -6.02
C CYS A 100 -25.30 0.82 -5.57
N VAL A 101 -26.45 0.85 -4.89
CA VAL A 101 -26.94 2.03 -4.15
C VAL A 101 -25.75 2.60 -3.35
N ASP A 102 -25.59 3.92 -3.38
CA ASP A 102 -24.44 4.67 -2.84
C ASP A 102 -23.81 4.03 -1.60
N THR A 103 -22.48 4.10 -1.50
CA THR A 103 -21.74 3.67 -0.31
C THR A 103 -22.46 4.14 0.96
N PRO A 104 -22.79 3.22 1.89
CA PRO A 104 -23.48 3.58 3.12
C PRO A 104 -22.79 4.76 3.83
N PRO A 105 -23.54 5.81 4.24
CA PRO A 105 -22.95 6.99 4.87
C PRO A 105 -22.09 6.70 6.12
N ASP A 106 -22.34 5.57 6.79
CA ASP A 106 -21.59 5.15 7.98
C ASP A 106 -20.16 4.68 7.65
N GLU A 107 -19.95 4.01 6.52
CA GLU A 107 -18.64 3.51 6.10
C GLU A 107 -17.70 4.66 5.71
N MET A 108 -18.20 5.69 5.01
CA MET A 108 -17.41 6.89 4.71
C MET A 108 -17.07 7.68 5.98
N THR A 109 -18.00 7.76 6.93
CA THR A 109 -17.74 8.41 8.23
C THR A 109 -16.62 7.70 8.98
N LYS A 110 -16.71 6.38 9.14
CA LYS A 110 -15.66 5.55 9.76
C LYS A 110 -14.32 5.67 9.03
N PHE A 111 -14.33 5.73 7.71
CA PHE A 111 -13.12 5.91 6.91
C PHE A 111 -12.44 7.25 7.22
N LYS A 112 -13.21 8.35 7.26
CA LYS A 112 -12.70 9.67 7.67
C LYS A 112 -12.17 9.68 9.10
N GLU A 113 -12.85 8.99 10.03
CA GLU A 113 -12.37 8.86 11.42
C GLU A 113 -11.00 8.16 11.47
N VAL A 114 -10.81 7.08 10.71
CA VAL A 114 -9.50 6.40 10.64
C VAL A 114 -8.43 7.32 10.04
N LEU A 115 -8.75 8.07 8.98
CA LEU A 115 -7.83 9.06 8.40
C LEU A 115 -7.50 10.19 9.39
N GLN A 116 -8.46 10.63 10.18
CA GLN A 116 -8.25 11.65 11.23
C GLN A 116 -7.33 11.14 12.34
N VAL A 117 -7.49 9.89 12.77
CA VAL A 117 -6.59 9.25 13.74
C VAL A 117 -5.20 9.10 13.13
N LEU A 118 -5.10 8.67 11.88
CA LEU A 118 -3.83 8.54 11.18
C LEU A 118 -3.12 9.89 11.05
N ASP A 119 -3.84 10.95 10.71
CA ASP A 119 -3.32 12.32 10.66
C ASP A 119 -2.70 12.74 12.01
N GLN A 120 -3.40 12.51 13.12
CA GLN A 120 -2.91 12.79 14.46
C GLN A 120 -1.69 11.92 14.82
N LEU A 121 -1.70 10.65 14.44
CA LEU A 121 -0.58 9.73 14.69
C LEU A 121 0.67 10.09 13.88
N ILE A 122 0.51 10.61 12.67
CA ILE A 122 1.60 11.13 11.85
C ILE A 122 2.18 12.38 12.53
N GLY A 123 1.32 13.34 12.89
CA GLY A 123 1.72 14.57 13.57
C GLY A 123 2.88 15.27 12.86
N ASP A 124 3.97 15.51 13.58
CA ASP A 124 5.20 16.16 13.09
C ASP A 124 6.27 15.17 12.59
N LYS A 125 6.00 13.85 12.63
CA LYS A 125 6.99 12.84 12.27
C LYS A 125 7.34 12.91 10.78
N ALA A 126 8.59 12.56 10.48
CA ALA A 126 9.05 12.36 9.11
C ALA A 126 8.47 11.05 8.56
N TYR A 127 8.61 9.95 9.30
CA TYR A 127 8.08 8.63 8.94
C TYR A 127 7.08 8.14 10.00
N LEU A 128 6.24 7.17 9.66
CA LEU A 128 5.18 6.66 10.54
C LEU A 128 5.71 6.17 11.89
N THR A 129 6.91 5.58 11.88
CA THR A 129 7.58 5.04 13.07
C THR A 129 8.59 6.01 13.70
N GLY A 130 8.61 7.27 13.26
CA GLY A 130 9.50 8.32 13.77
C GLY A 130 10.50 8.77 12.70
N ASN A 131 11.76 8.40 12.88
CA ASN A 131 12.88 8.94 12.10
C ASN A 131 13.43 8.00 11.02
N GLU A 132 12.93 6.76 10.96
CA GLU A 132 13.40 5.73 10.03
C GLU A 132 12.28 5.36 9.05
N LEU A 133 12.63 5.30 7.76
CA LEU A 133 11.74 4.79 6.73
C LEU A 133 11.50 3.29 6.94
N THR A 134 10.24 2.87 6.89
CA THR A 134 9.87 1.46 7.04
C THR A 134 9.01 0.95 5.88
N ILE A 135 8.72 -0.35 5.89
CA ILE A 135 7.72 -0.91 4.97
C ILE A 135 6.30 -0.40 5.24
N ALA A 136 5.99 0.07 6.45
CA ALA A 136 4.71 0.68 6.76
C ALA A 136 4.48 1.95 5.94
N ASP A 137 5.50 2.81 5.85
CA ASP A 137 5.42 4.07 5.09
C ASP A 137 5.08 3.81 3.62
N ARG A 138 5.72 2.81 3.02
CA ARG A 138 5.53 2.44 1.61
C ARG A 138 4.15 1.84 1.37
N SER A 139 3.70 0.98 2.28
CA SER A 139 2.40 0.33 2.18
C SER A 139 1.31 1.38 2.22
N LEU A 140 1.36 2.25 3.23
CA LEU A 140 0.40 3.32 3.40
C LEU A 140 0.49 4.37 2.28
N LEU A 141 1.68 4.71 1.79
CA LEU A 141 1.84 5.63 0.67
C LEU A 141 1.17 5.10 -0.61
N ALA A 142 1.31 3.80 -0.89
CA ALA A 142 0.62 3.19 -2.02
C ALA A 142 -0.90 3.34 -1.88
N THR A 143 -1.43 3.17 -0.68
CA THR A 143 -2.86 3.36 -0.38
C THR A 143 -3.29 4.82 -0.49
N THR A 144 -2.53 5.78 0.03
CA THR A 144 -2.90 7.20 -0.06
C THR A 144 -2.90 7.72 -1.50
N VAL A 145 -1.91 7.29 -2.30
CA VAL A 145 -1.87 7.57 -3.74
C VAL A 145 -3.08 6.95 -4.45
N TYR A 146 -3.45 5.72 -4.07
CA TYR A 146 -4.61 5.05 -4.64
C TYR A 146 -5.94 5.74 -4.27
N ILE A 147 -6.09 6.21 -3.03
CA ILE A 147 -7.24 7.02 -2.58
C ILE A 147 -7.42 8.25 -3.47
N LYS A 148 -6.33 9.00 -3.68
CA LYS A 148 -6.34 10.20 -4.54
C LYS A 148 -6.66 9.83 -5.99
N TRP A 149 -6.03 8.79 -6.51
CA TRP A 149 -6.23 8.34 -7.89
C TRP A 149 -7.68 7.90 -8.17
N CYS A 150 -8.32 7.26 -7.20
CA CYS A 150 -9.72 6.85 -7.29
C CYS A 150 -10.73 7.96 -6.98
N GLU A 151 -10.25 9.15 -6.59
CA GLU A 151 -11.07 10.30 -6.18
C GLU A 151 -12.04 9.95 -5.04
N ILE A 152 -11.58 9.15 -4.07
CA ILE A 152 -12.41 8.72 -2.93
C ILE A 152 -12.61 9.88 -1.95
N ILE A 153 -11.52 10.56 -1.60
CA ILE A 153 -11.51 11.72 -0.73
C ILE A 153 -10.21 12.51 -0.96
N ASP A 154 -10.25 13.83 -0.81
CA ASP A 154 -9.05 14.66 -0.70
C ASP A 154 -8.50 14.67 0.73
N PHE A 155 -7.31 15.25 0.93
CA PHE A 155 -6.68 15.33 2.24
C PHE A 155 -6.65 16.74 2.84
N ASN A 156 -7.53 17.64 2.42
CA ASN A 156 -7.56 19.01 2.93
C ASN A 156 -7.87 19.06 4.44
N ASP A 157 -8.67 18.11 4.94
CA ASP A 157 -9.00 17.96 6.35
C ASP A 157 -7.93 17.17 7.15
N PHE A 158 -6.88 16.66 6.48
CA PHE A 158 -5.83 15.82 7.07
C PHE A 158 -4.44 16.40 6.75
N PRO A 159 -4.06 17.55 7.34
CA PRO A 159 -2.88 18.30 6.94
C PRO A 159 -1.55 17.56 7.21
N ASN A 160 -1.46 16.76 8.27
CA ASN A 160 -0.27 15.96 8.56
C ASN A 160 -0.13 14.80 7.59
N LEU A 161 -1.24 14.14 7.25
CA LEU A 161 -1.27 13.10 6.23
C LEU A 161 -0.89 13.64 4.85
N GLN A 162 -1.44 14.79 4.47
CA GLN A 162 -1.12 15.48 3.22
C GLN A 162 0.36 15.93 3.17
N ARG A 163 0.88 16.48 4.27
CA ARG A 163 2.30 16.83 4.37
C ARG A 163 3.18 15.59 4.22
N TRP A 164 2.89 14.55 4.99
CA TRP A 164 3.66 13.31 5.01
C TRP A 164 3.66 12.62 3.65
N ASP A 165 2.51 12.53 2.99
CA ASP A 165 2.42 11.87 1.69
C ASP A 165 3.22 12.61 0.63
N SER A 166 3.13 13.94 0.59
CA SER A 166 3.72 14.77 -0.44
C SER A 166 5.22 14.84 -0.27
N TRP A 167 5.68 14.96 0.99
CA TRP A 167 7.08 14.86 1.33
C TRP A 167 7.65 13.48 0.96
N LEU A 168 6.98 12.38 1.34
CA LEU A 168 7.49 11.04 1.09
C LEU A 168 7.56 10.72 -0.41
N MET A 169 6.62 11.18 -1.22
CA MET A 169 6.70 11.08 -2.69
C MET A 169 7.95 11.78 -3.24
N SER A 170 8.34 12.92 -2.66
CA SER A 170 9.51 13.68 -3.09
C SER A 170 10.83 13.09 -2.59
N GLU A 171 10.82 12.47 -1.41
CA GLU A 171 12.01 11.92 -0.75
C GLU A 171 12.46 10.59 -1.37
N LEU A 172 11.52 9.78 -1.86
CA LEU A 172 11.82 8.47 -2.40
C LEU A 172 12.39 8.57 -3.84
N PRO A 173 13.68 8.25 -4.08
CA PRO A 173 14.34 8.55 -5.36
C PRO A 173 13.78 7.75 -6.55
N TYR A 174 13.17 6.60 -6.29
CA TYR A 174 12.54 5.73 -7.28
C TYR A 174 11.03 5.98 -7.43
N TYR A 175 10.45 6.93 -6.68
CA TYR A 175 8.99 7.08 -6.64
C TYR A 175 8.43 7.46 -8.02
N LYS A 176 9.00 8.49 -8.65
CA LYS A 176 8.59 8.95 -9.98
C LYS A 176 8.74 7.86 -11.05
N GLU A 177 9.88 7.19 -11.07
CA GLU A 177 10.13 6.09 -12.03
C GLU A 177 9.06 4.99 -11.97
N ILE A 178 8.53 4.70 -10.77
CA ILE A 178 7.55 3.63 -10.57
C ILE A 178 6.11 4.11 -10.83
N ASN A 179 5.77 5.34 -10.45
CA ASN A 179 4.38 5.81 -10.41
C ASN A 179 4.01 6.77 -11.55
N ASP A 180 4.98 7.41 -12.21
CA ASP A 180 4.76 8.32 -13.33
C ASP A 180 4.85 7.60 -14.70
N ILE A 181 4.84 6.27 -14.72
CA ILE A 181 4.80 5.51 -15.98
C ILE A 181 3.49 5.86 -16.71
N PRO A 182 3.53 6.38 -17.95
CA PRO A 182 2.34 6.67 -18.72
C PRO A 182 1.51 5.40 -18.84
N ARG A 183 0.25 5.48 -18.41
CA ARG A 183 -0.67 4.37 -18.57
C ARG A 183 -1.08 4.37 -20.04
N GLU A 184 -0.73 3.31 -20.77
CA GLU A 184 -1.24 3.10 -22.12
C GLU A 184 -2.77 3.09 -22.02
N ASN A 185 -3.42 3.94 -22.84
CA ASN A 185 -4.87 4.11 -22.91
C ASN A 185 -5.56 2.88 -23.47
#